data_AF-D0A8L3-F1
#
_entry.id   AF-D0A8L3-F1
#
_cell.length_a   1.000
_cell.length_b   1.000
_cell.length_c   1.000
_cell.angle_alpha   90.00
_cell.angle_beta   90.00
_cell.angle_gamma   90.00
#
_symmetry.space_group_name_H-M   'P 1'
#
loop_
_entity.id
_entity.type
_entity.pdbx_description
1 polymer ?
#
loop_
_entity_poly.entity_id
_entity_poly.type
_entity_poly.pdbx_seq_one_letter_code
_entity_poly.pdbx_strand_id
1 'polypeptide(L)'
;MLRLCRVSLRVQSHQKKRAQHPNAGTRFGRVYNRGFIRYGFGGFGMSVYTPKKDRRFRVQPLPSLHANSLADDTPLVTTTRTLSPNFRAFALQDGGVFFTHPSHEQVMRVGQNILAEETKATGMTSMDTYVNSRIQSIIAENTVENVALSHWRRRHMWNLVRTHGKLQRHWGVSDATKGARSNIYGRPS
;
A
#
# COMPACT_ATOMS: atom_id res chain seq x y z
N MET A 1 -15.62 -2.34 -25.75
CA MET A 1 -14.63 -2.99 -26.64
C MET A 1 -13.66 -3.85 -25.82
N LEU A 2 -13.89 -5.16 -25.75
CA LEU A 2 -13.02 -6.10 -25.04
C LEU A 2 -11.81 -6.44 -25.91
N ARG A 3 -10.62 -5.91 -25.55
CA ARG A 3 -9.35 -6.31 -26.18
C ARG A 3 -8.98 -7.72 -25.74
N LEU A 4 -9.14 -8.67 -26.67
CA LEU A 4 -8.68 -10.05 -26.59
C LEU A 4 -7.15 -10.08 -26.46
N CYS A 5 -6.63 -10.23 -25.24
CA CYS A 5 -5.24 -10.62 -25.03
C CYS A 5 -5.04 -12.07 -25.53
N ARG A 6 -4.58 -12.24 -26.77
CA ARG A 6 -4.09 -13.51 -27.29
C ARG A 6 -2.77 -13.85 -26.60
N VAL A 7 -2.83 -14.60 -25.50
CA VAL A 7 -1.65 -15.28 -24.96
C VAL A 7 -1.28 -16.39 -25.94
N SER A 8 -0.23 -16.18 -26.72
CA SER A 8 0.37 -17.21 -27.57
C SER A 8 1.13 -18.19 -26.69
N LEU A 9 0.46 -19.26 -26.26
CA LEU A 9 1.10 -20.39 -25.62
C LEU A 9 2.10 -21.00 -26.61
N ARG A 10 3.41 -20.72 -26.41
CA ARG A 10 4.49 -21.40 -27.13
C ARG A 10 4.54 -22.85 -26.68
N VAL A 11 3.85 -23.70 -27.43
CA VAL A 11 3.95 -25.17 -27.37
C VAL A 11 5.40 -25.55 -27.65
N GLN A 12 6.09 -26.13 -26.65
CA GLN A 12 7.46 -26.62 -26.80
C GLN A 12 7.49 -27.76 -27.82
N SER A 13 8.53 -27.80 -28.66
CA SER A 13 8.62 -28.65 -29.87
C SER A 13 8.45 -30.15 -29.63
N HIS A 14 8.67 -30.62 -28.41
CA HIS A 14 8.53 -32.03 -28.01
C HIS A 14 7.06 -32.49 -27.86
N GLN A 15 6.10 -31.54 -27.82
CA GLN A 15 4.66 -31.85 -27.76
C GLN A 15 4.07 -32.24 -29.13
N LYS A 16 4.86 -32.20 -30.22
CA LYS A 16 4.46 -32.71 -31.56
C LYS A 16 4.62 -34.24 -31.69
N LYS A 17 4.26 -35.02 -30.68
CA LYS A 17 4.08 -36.47 -30.88
C LYS A 17 2.64 -36.74 -31.30
N ARG A 18 2.50 -37.39 -32.46
CA ARG A 18 1.25 -37.76 -33.14
C ARG A 18 0.21 -38.29 -32.16
N ALA A 19 -0.69 -37.44 -31.69
CA ALA A 19 -1.94 -37.86 -31.11
C ALA A 19 -2.98 -37.70 -32.22
N GLN A 20 -3.45 -38.82 -32.77
CA GLN A 20 -4.75 -38.82 -33.43
C GLN A 20 -5.74 -38.19 -32.43
N HIS A 21 -6.41 -37.12 -32.86
CA HIS A 21 -7.47 -36.54 -32.05
C HIS A 21 -8.51 -37.66 -31.81
N PRO A 22 -9.00 -37.89 -30.57
CA PRO A 22 -9.86 -39.03 -30.26
C PRO A 22 -11.24 -39.03 -30.95
N ASN A 23 -11.46 -38.09 -31.88
CA ASN A 23 -12.71 -37.89 -32.61
C ASN A 23 -12.65 -38.42 -34.05
N ALA A 24 -11.57 -39.11 -34.45
CA ALA A 24 -11.54 -39.86 -35.70
C ALA A 24 -12.33 -41.18 -35.55
N GLY A 25 -13.63 -41.08 -35.27
CA GLY A 25 -14.48 -42.27 -35.14
C GLY A 25 -15.70 -42.06 -34.26
N THR A 26 -16.80 -41.69 -34.90
CA THR A 26 -18.19 -42.01 -34.52
C THR A 26 -18.88 -41.24 -33.39
N ARG A 27 -20.16 -41.01 -33.71
CA ARG A 27 -21.29 -40.37 -33.02
C ARG A 27 -21.38 -40.63 -31.51
N PHE A 28 -22.04 -39.69 -30.83
CA PHE A 28 -22.60 -39.69 -29.46
C PHE A 28 -21.79 -38.97 -28.36
N GLY A 29 -22.36 -37.84 -27.91
CA GLY A 29 -21.88 -36.94 -26.85
C GLY A 29 -21.73 -37.52 -25.43
N ARG A 30 -21.72 -38.84 -25.25
CA ARG A 30 -21.39 -39.51 -23.97
C ARG A 30 -19.88 -39.75 -23.78
N VAL A 31 -19.10 -39.80 -24.86
CA VAL A 31 -17.64 -40.10 -24.81
C VAL A 31 -16.82 -38.87 -24.39
N TYR A 32 -17.33 -37.65 -24.65
CA TYR A 32 -16.68 -36.41 -24.21
C TYR A 32 -16.43 -36.38 -22.70
N ASN A 33 -17.38 -36.87 -21.88
CA ASN A 33 -17.19 -36.97 -20.44
C ASN A 33 -16.07 -37.96 -20.06
N ARG A 34 -15.94 -39.10 -20.74
CA ARG A 34 -14.93 -40.13 -20.41
C ARG A 34 -13.51 -39.68 -20.80
N GLY A 35 -13.38 -38.98 -21.93
CA GLY A 35 -12.13 -38.36 -22.35
C GLY A 35 -11.72 -37.18 -21.45
N PHE A 36 -12.70 -36.37 -21.03
CA PHE A 36 -12.47 -35.28 -20.08
C PHE A 36 -12.09 -35.78 -18.69
N ILE A 37 -12.67 -36.88 -18.22
CA ILE A 37 -12.28 -37.54 -16.96
C ILE A 37 -10.86 -38.12 -17.04
N ARG A 38 -10.45 -38.66 -18.20
CA ARG A 38 -9.11 -39.27 -18.38
C ARG A 38 -7.99 -38.25 -18.66
N TYR A 39 -8.29 -37.11 -19.29
CA TYR A 39 -7.27 -36.17 -19.77
C TYR A 39 -7.57 -34.68 -19.45
N GLY A 40 -8.63 -34.37 -18.69
CA GLY A 40 -8.97 -33.00 -18.26
C GLY A 40 -8.04 -32.46 -17.17
N PHE A 41 -8.49 -31.45 -16.42
CA PHE A 41 -7.74 -30.62 -15.45
C PHE A 41 -6.81 -31.36 -14.44
N GLY A 42 -6.90 -32.69 -14.34
CA GLY A 42 -5.97 -33.57 -13.63
C GLY A 42 -6.29 -35.05 -13.85
N GLY A 43 -6.61 -35.46 -15.08
CA GLY A 43 -6.99 -36.84 -15.39
C GLY A 43 -5.83 -37.85 -15.31
N PHE A 44 -6.13 -39.14 -15.20
CA PHE A 44 -5.16 -40.25 -15.05
C PHE A 44 -4.06 -40.31 -16.13
N GLY A 45 -4.28 -39.72 -17.31
CA GLY A 45 -3.29 -39.63 -18.39
C GLY A 45 -2.34 -38.43 -18.31
N MET A 46 -2.51 -37.52 -17.34
CA MET A 46 -1.66 -36.35 -17.13
C MET A 46 -0.63 -36.61 -16.03
N SER A 47 0.65 -36.45 -16.36
CA SER A 47 1.73 -36.49 -15.38
C SER A 47 1.60 -35.32 -14.42
N VAL A 48 1.57 -35.60 -13.11
CA VAL A 48 1.43 -34.59 -12.07
C VAL A 48 2.76 -33.87 -11.89
N TYR A 49 2.81 -32.62 -12.32
CA TYR A 49 3.88 -31.69 -11.98
C TYR A 49 3.33 -30.66 -11.00
N THR A 50 3.87 -30.62 -9.79
CA THR A 50 3.49 -29.62 -8.80
C THR A 50 4.06 -28.26 -9.23
N PRO A 51 3.23 -27.28 -9.65
CA PRO A 51 3.75 -25.98 -9.99
C PRO A 51 4.26 -25.30 -8.72
N LYS A 52 5.34 -24.52 -8.84
CA LYS A 52 5.78 -23.64 -7.76
C LYS A 52 4.62 -22.71 -7.39
N LYS A 53 4.25 -22.69 -6.11
CA LYS A 53 3.18 -21.81 -5.60
C LYS A 53 3.49 -20.35 -5.96
N ASP A 54 2.49 -19.67 -6.51
CA ASP A 54 2.56 -18.25 -6.84
C ASP A 54 2.69 -17.41 -5.57
N ARG A 55 3.81 -16.69 -5.42
CA ARG A 55 4.13 -15.82 -4.27
C ARG A 55 4.01 -14.33 -4.61
N ARG A 56 3.26 -13.99 -5.67
CA ARG A 56 2.97 -12.60 -6.03
C ARG A 56 1.93 -11.98 -5.10
N PHE A 57 1.96 -10.65 -4.98
CA PHE A 57 0.89 -9.88 -4.35
C PHE A 57 -0.36 -9.91 -5.24
N ARG A 58 -1.47 -10.41 -4.71
CA ARG A 58 -2.76 -10.44 -5.40
C ARG A 58 -3.61 -9.27 -4.91
N VAL A 59 -4.30 -8.61 -5.83
CA VAL A 59 -5.30 -7.58 -5.49
C VAL A 59 -6.41 -8.21 -4.67
N GLN A 60 -6.82 -7.52 -3.60
CA GLN A 60 -7.93 -7.96 -2.77
C GLN A 60 -9.23 -7.95 -3.61
N PRO A 61 -10.12 -8.93 -3.43
CA PRO A 61 -11.41 -8.92 -4.10
C PRO A 61 -12.25 -7.74 -3.58
N LEU A 62 -12.93 -7.05 -4.51
CA LEU A 62 -13.87 -5.97 -4.18
C LEU A 62 -15.30 -6.53 -4.06
N PRO A 63 -16.20 -5.85 -3.32
CA PRO A 63 -17.62 -6.19 -3.30
C PRO A 63 -18.22 -6.21 -4.70
N SER A 64 -18.92 -7.29 -5.06
CA SER A 64 -19.60 -7.43 -6.34
C SER A 64 -21.09 -7.10 -6.21
N LEU A 65 -21.59 -6.18 -7.04
CA LEU A 65 -22.99 -5.75 -7.05
C LEU A 65 -23.66 -6.20 -8.36
N HIS A 66 -24.72 -7.01 -8.30
CA HIS A 66 -25.29 -7.63 -9.51
C HIS A 66 -26.04 -6.63 -10.43
N ALA A 67 -26.80 -5.69 -9.86
CA ALA A 67 -27.55 -4.70 -10.64
C ALA A 67 -26.62 -3.61 -11.21
N ASN A 68 -25.87 -2.93 -10.33
CA ASN A 68 -25.01 -1.82 -10.73
C ASN A 68 -23.85 -2.22 -11.64
N SER A 69 -23.40 -3.49 -11.62
CA SER A 69 -22.35 -3.94 -12.56
C SER A 69 -22.82 -4.07 -14.00
N LEU A 70 -24.14 -4.16 -14.22
CA LEU A 70 -24.74 -4.32 -15.54
C LEU A 70 -25.42 -3.04 -16.04
N ALA A 71 -25.60 -2.05 -15.16
CA ALA A 71 -26.10 -0.73 -15.52
C ALA A 71 -25.06 0.00 -16.38
N ASP A 72 -25.52 0.69 -17.42
CA ASP A 72 -24.69 1.42 -18.40
C ASP A 72 -24.38 2.86 -17.96
N ASP A 73 -25.21 3.44 -17.11
CA ASP A 73 -25.09 4.79 -16.56
C ASP A 73 -24.22 4.86 -15.28
N THR A 74 -24.06 3.73 -14.58
CA THR A 74 -23.46 3.66 -13.26
C THR A 74 -22.05 3.05 -13.34
N PRO A 75 -21.00 3.75 -12.87
CA PRO A 75 -19.67 3.18 -12.85
C PRO A 75 -19.54 2.08 -11.79
N LEU A 76 -18.61 1.15 -12.01
CA LEU A 76 -18.28 0.11 -11.02
C LEU A 76 -17.72 0.69 -9.70
N VAL A 77 -17.16 1.90 -9.75
CA VAL A 77 -16.52 2.56 -8.61
C VAL A 77 -17.56 3.33 -7.80
N THR A 78 -17.76 2.93 -6.55
CA THR A 78 -18.71 3.55 -5.61
C THR A 78 -17.99 4.37 -4.53
N THR A 79 -17.25 5.40 -4.93
CA THR A 79 -16.46 6.22 -3.98
C THR A 79 -17.26 7.42 -3.48
N THR A 80 -17.64 7.40 -2.20
CA THR A 80 -18.20 8.56 -1.49
C THR A 80 -17.55 8.64 -0.10
N ARG A 81 -16.79 9.71 0.16
CA ARG A 81 -16.05 9.95 1.42
C ARG A 81 -16.21 11.39 1.89
N THR A 82 -15.76 11.69 3.11
CA THR A 82 -15.85 13.01 3.76
C THR A 82 -15.38 14.16 2.89
N LEU A 83 -14.26 14.00 2.17
CA LEU A 83 -13.71 15.05 1.29
C LEU A 83 -14.19 14.96 -0.16
N SER A 84 -14.98 13.95 -0.53
CA SER A 84 -15.55 13.81 -1.87
C SER A 84 -16.30 15.06 -2.36
N PRO A 85 -17.15 15.75 -1.57
CA PRO A 85 -17.85 16.94 -2.05
C PRO A 85 -16.93 18.12 -2.38
N ASN A 86 -15.68 18.10 -1.91
CA ASN A 86 -14.70 19.15 -2.19
C ASN A 86 -14.02 18.98 -3.56
N PHE A 87 -14.21 17.85 -4.25
CA PHE A 87 -13.70 17.59 -5.60
C PHE A 87 -14.77 18.02 -6.63
N ARG A 88 -14.80 19.32 -6.94
CA ARG A 88 -15.77 19.89 -7.88
C ARG A 88 -15.27 19.67 -9.31
N ALA A 89 -16.09 19.01 -10.13
CA ALA A 89 -15.79 18.74 -11.53
C ALA A 89 -16.47 19.76 -12.45
N PHE A 90 -15.73 20.26 -13.43
CA PHE A 90 -16.19 21.18 -14.45
C PHE A 90 -15.87 20.62 -15.84
N ALA A 91 -16.78 20.76 -16.78
CA ALA A 91 -16.54 20.32 -18.16
C ALA A 91 -15.59 21.28 -18.89
N LEU A 92 -14.73 20.72 -19.75
CA LEU A 92 -13.86 21.46 -20.65
C LEU A 92 -14.30 21.29 -22.11
N GLN A 93 -13.99 22.28 -22.96
CA GLN A 93 -14.39 22.29 -24.37
C GLN A 93 -13.79 21.13 -25.18
N ASP A 94 -12.59 20.68 -24.81
CA ASP A 94 -11.89 19.54 -25.42
C ASP A 94 -12.46 18.17 -25.01
N GLY A 95 -13.49 18.15 -24.16
CA GLY A 95 -14.08 16.93 -23.60
C GLY A 95 -13.40 16.45 -22.31
N GLY A 96 -12.43 17.19 -21.79
CA GLY A 96 -11.82 16.94 -20.50
C GLY A 96 -12.70 17.36 -19.31
N VAL A 97 -12.21 17.06 -18.10
CA VAL A 97 -12.81 17.50 -16.83
C VAL A 97 -11.77 18.23 -16.00
N PHE A 98 -12.08 19.45 -15.59
CA PHE A 98 -11.28 20.22 -14.65
C PHE A 98 -11.75 19.97 -13.23
N PHE A 99 -10.82 19.59 -12.35
CA PHE A 99 -11.11 19.36 -10.93
C PHE A 99 -10.59 20.50 -10.07
N THR A 100 -11.50 21.15 -9.36
CA THR A 100 -11.13 22.00 -8.22
C THR A 100 -11.17 21.13 -6.96
N HIS A 101 -10.05 21.01 -6.29
CA HIS A 101 -9.89 20.22 -5.06
C HIS A 101 -9.03 20.97 -4.04
N PRO A 102 -9.12 20.64 -2.73
CA PRO A 102 -8.30 21.29 -1.71
C PRO A 102 -6.81 20.97 -1.91
N SER A 103 -5.95 21.85 -1.39
CA SER A 103 -4.49 21.63 -1.40
C SER A 103 -4.08 20.54 -0.39
N HIS A 104 -2.84 20.04 -0.52
CA HIS A 104 -2.29 19.06 0.43
C HIS A 104 -2.32 19.56 1.88
N GLU A 105 -1.91 20.81 2.10
CA GLU A 105 -2.00 21.49 3.39
C GLU A 105 -3.44 21.49 3.94
N GLN A 106 -4.42 21.87 3.11
CA GLN A 106 -5.81 21.93 3.53
C GLN A 106 -6.34 20.55 3.95
N VAL A 107 -5.99 19.50 3.22
CA VAL A 107 -6.37 18.12 3.55
C VAL A 107 -5.77 17.68 4.89
N MET A 108 -4.47 17.92 5.09
CA MET A 108 -3.79 17.59 6.34
C MET A 108 -4.36 18.36 7.53
N ARG A 109 -4.69 19.65 7.34
CA ARG A 109 -5.33 20.47 8.36
C ARG A 109 -6.73 19.97 8.73
N VAL A 110 -7.53 19.52 7.75
CA VAL A 110 -8.82 18.87 8.05
C VAL A 110 -8.61 17.62 8.90
N GLY A 111 -7.63 16.78 8.56
CA GLY A 111 -7.29 15.60 9.36
C GLY A 111 -6.86 15.95 10.78
N GLN A 112 -6.04 16.99 10.95
CA GLN A 112 -5.61 17.49 12.25
C GLN A 112 -6.78 17.96 13.11
N ASN A 113 -7.73 18.68 12.50
CA ASN A 113 -8.93 19.18 13.18
C ASN A 113 -9.86 18.03 13.61
N ILE A 114 -10.03 17.02 12.75
CA ILE A 114 -10.81 15.82 13.08
C ILE A 114 -10.15 15.06 14.25
N LEU A 115 -8.82 14.91 14.23
CA LEU A 115 -8.09 14.28 15.33
C LEU A 115 -8.32 15.06 16.63
N ALA A 116 -8.15 16.38 16.62
CA ALA A 116 -8.37 17.23 17.78
C ALA A 116 -9.81 17.16 18.29
N GLU A 117 -10.79 17.06 17.39
CA GLU A 117 -12.19 16.88 17.72
C GLU A 117 -12.48 15.53 18.38
N GLU A 118 -11.85 14.45 17.94
CA GLU A 118 -12.01 13.14 18.59
C GLU A 118 -11.36 13.15 19.99
N THR A 119 -10.15 13.69 20.10
CA THR A 119 -9.36 13.66 21.34
C THR A 119 -9.83 14.66 22.38
N LYS A 120 -10.62 15.69 22.01
CA LYS A 120 -11.16 16.64 22.99
C LYS A 120 -12.08 15.97 24.01
N ALA A 121 -12.78 14.90 23.61
CA ALA A 121 -13.74 14.20 24.44
C ALA A 121 -13.08 13.17 25.37
N THR A 122 -12.03 12.51 24.90
CA THR A 122 -11.37 11.38 25.58
C THR A 122 -10.04 11.76 26.24
N GLY A 123 -9.53 12.97 25.97
CA GLY A 123 -8.20 13.42 26.35
C GLY A 123 -7.14 13.02 25.33
N MET A 124 -6.07 13.81 25.24
CA MET A 124 -4.96 13.56 24.31
C MET A 124 -4.13 12.36 24.77
N THR A 125 -4.03 11.31 23.94
CA THR A 125 -3.06 10.23 24.21
C THR A 125 -1.65 10.61 23.73
N SER A 126 -0.65 9.85 24.18
CA SER A 126 0.73 10.02 23.71
C SER A 126 0.87 9.82 22.20
N MET A 127 0.09 8.91 21.62
CA MET A 127 0.12 8.65 20.18
C MET A 127 -0.56 9.81 19.42
N ASP A 128 -1.70 10.29 19.91
CA ASP A 128 -2.40 11.41 19.26
C ASP A 128 -1.54 12.68 19.24
N THR A 129 -0.84 12.94 20.34
CA THR A 129 0.09 14.06 20.43
C THR A 129 1.24 13.91 19.42
N TYR A 130 1.78 12.69 19.27
CA TYR A 130 2.80 12.41 18.26
C TYR A 130 2.28 12.57 16.83
N VAL A 131 1.10 12.03 16.52
CA VAL A 131 0.45 12.15 15.21
C VAL A 131 0.16 13.62 14.89
N ASN A 132 -0.38 14.38 15.85
CA ASN A 132 -0.63 15.80 15.70
C ASN A 132 0.66 16.57 15.38
N SER A 133 1.76 16.28 16.11
CA SER A 133 3.08 16.85 15.84
C SER A 133 3.61 16.51 14.43
N ARG A 134 3.37 15.28 13.94
CA ARG A 134 3.75 14.88 12.57
C ARG A 134 2.93 15.57 11.51
N ILE A 135 1.62 15.72 11.71
CA ILE A 135 0.76 16.43 10.76
C ILE A 135 1.20 17.89 10.66
N GLN A 136 1.44 18.55 11.79
CA GLN A 136 1.89 19.93 11.81
C GLN A 136 3.25 20.13 11.14
N SER A 137 4.21 19.22 11.33
CA SER A 137 5.50 19.32 10.64
C SER A 137 5.34 19.16 9.13
N ILE A 138 4.58 18.16 8.67
CA ILE A 138 4.34 17.89 7.24
C ILE A 138 3.63 19.08 6.56
N ILE A 139 2.70 19.74 7.27
CA ILE A 139 2.03 20.94 6.75
C ILE A 139 3.02 22.07 6.47
N ALA A 140 4.02 22.26 7.34
CA ALA A 140 4.98 23.37 7.26
C ALA A 140 6.27 23.02 6.50
N GLU A 141 6.54 21.74 6.26
CA GLU A 141 7.74 21.25 5.57
C GLU A 141 7.78 21.74 4.12
N ASN A 142 8.81 22.52 3.79
CA ASN A 142 9.13 22.93 2.41
C ASN A 142 10.33 22.13 1.83
N THR A 143 10.82 21.15 2.58
CA THR A 143 11.93 20.27 2.21
C THR A 143 11.70 18.88 2.80
N VAL A 144 12.43 17.89 2.29
CA VAL A 144 12.34 16.51 2.78
C VAL A 144 13.23 16.32 4.02
N GLU A 145 12.64 15.86 5.12
CA GLU A 145 13.38 15.43 6.31
C GLU A 145 13.91 13.99 6.12
N ASN A 146 15.19 13.86 5.76
CA ASN A 146 15.86 12.56 5.57
C ASN A 146 16.51 11.99 6.84
N VAL A 147 16.37 12.68 7.98
CA VAL A 147 16.92 12.23 9.27
C VAL A 147 15.85 11.53 10.10
N ALA A 148 16.24 10.51 10.85
CA ALA A 148 15.32 9.87 11.79
C ALA A 148 14.87 10.88 12.86
N LEU A 149 13.56 11.07 13.04
CA LEU A 149 13.01 11.98 14.06
C LEU A 149 13.48 11.66 15.49
N SER A 150 13.77 10.38 15.77
CA SER A 150 14.30 9.95 17.07
C SER A 150 15.74 10.45 17.33
N HIS A 151 16.47 10.85 16.29
CA HIS A 151 17.83 11.36 16.38
C HIS A 151 17.90 12.59 17.28
N TRP A 152 17.04 13.59 17.02
CA TRP A 152 16.99 14.81 17.81
C TRP A 152 16.68 14.51 19.28
N ARG A 153 15.68 13.65 19.54
CA ARG A 153 15.30 13.24 20.91
C ARG A 153 16.47 12.56 21.63
N ARG A 154 17.13 11.59 21.01
CA ARG A 154 18.28 10.87 21.61
C ARG A 154 19.45 11.81 21.92
N ARG A 155 19.75 12.77 21.04
CA ARG A 155 20.82 13.75 21.26
C ARG A 155 20.52 14.73 22.39
N HIS A 156 19.25 14.94 22.73
CA HIS A 156 18.80 15.85 23.78
C HIS A 156 18.33 15.16 25.07
N MET A 157 18.48 13.83 25.19
CA MET A 157 18.10 13.10 26.40
C MET A 157 18.81 13.60 27.68
N TRP A 158 19.99 14.20 27.55
CA TRP A 158 20.73 14.79 28.67
C TRP A 158 20.00 15.98 29.34
N ASN A 159 19.03 16.60 28.66
CA ASN A 159 18.17 17.63 29.24
C ASN A 159 17.10 17.04 30.15
N LEU A 160 16.66 15.80 29.89
CA LEU A 160 15.63 15.10 30.65
C LEU A 160 16.26 14.29 31.79
N VAL A 161 17.31 13.54 31.49
CA VAL A 161 18.03 12.71 32.45
C VAL A 161 19.03 13.58 33.19
N ARG A 162 18.69 13.95 34.43
CA ARG A 162 19.55 14.77 35.27
C ARG A 162 20.73 13.96 35.81
N THR A 163 21.94 14.45 35.58
CA THR A 163 23.15 13.92 36.20
C THR A 163 23.45 14.69 37.48
N HIS A 164 24.03 14.05 38.48
CA HIS A 164 24.45 14.70 39.72
C HIS A 164 25.93 15.13 39.69
N GLY A 165 26.29 16.09 40.55
CA GLY A 165 27.67 16.51 40.77
C GLY A 165 28.26 17.44 39.69
N LYS A 166 29.57 17.69 39.77
CA LYS A 166 30.31 18.61 38.88
C LYS A 166 30.35 18.15 37.42
N LEU A 167 29.97 16.90 37.14
CA LEU A 167 29.86 16.33 35.81
C LEU A 167 28.46 16.51 35.18
N GLN A 168 27.53 17.19 35.86
CA GLN A 168 26.27 17.59 35.25
C GLN A 168 26.52 18.43 34.00
N ARG A 169 25.83 18.12 32.91
CA ARG A 169 25.90 18.88 31.66
C ARG A 169 24.92 20.05 31.73
N HIS A 170 25.36 21.21 31.29
CA HIS A 170 24.52 22.38 31.06
C HIS A 170 24.85 22.97 29.67
N TRP A 171 24.01 23.89 29.20
CA TRP A 171 24.29 24.64 27.98
C TRP A 171 25.56 25.49 28.14
N GLY A 172 26.35 25.66 27.07
CA GLY A 172 27.57 26.49 27.11
C GLY A 172 28.82 25.81 27.67
N VAL A 173 28.82 24.50 27.93
CA VAL A 173 30.03 23.73 28.29
C VAL A 173 30.97 23.65 27.07
N SER A 174 32.26 23.93 27.26
CA SER A 174 33.26 23.94 26.18
C SER A 174 33.43 22.57 25.50
N ASP A 175 33.80 22.55 24.23
CA ASP A 175 33.95 21.28 23.49
C ASP A 175 35.09 20.41 24.02
N ALA A 176 36.13 21.01 24.60
CA ALA A 176 37.19 20.30 25.31
C ALA A 176 36.66 19.51 26.53
N THR A 177 35.77 20.12 27.30
CA THR A 177 35.14 19.44 28.45
C THR A 177 34.06 18.44 28.04
N LYS A 178 33.41 18.61 26.88
CA LYS A 178 32.55 17.58 26.26
C LYS A 178 33.34 16.36 25.78
N GLY A 179 34.47 16.58 25.10
CA GLY A 179 35.35 15.53 24.57
C GLY A 179 35.93 14.66 25.68
N ALA A 180 36.44 15.30 26.75
CA ALA A 180 36.95 14.60 27.93
C ALA A 180 35.89 13.69 28.58
N ARG A 181 34.61 14.12 28.64
CA ARG A 181 33.51 13.31 29.17
C ARG A 181 33.15 12.09 28.32
N SER A 182 33.22 12.21 26.98
CA SER A 182 32.91 11.08 26.09
C SER A 182 33.92 9.93 26.17
N ASN A 183 35.16 10.24 26.57
CA ASN A 183 36.20 9.23 26.78
C ASN A 183 36.08 8.49 28.12
N ILE A 184 35.41 9.08 29.13
CA ILE A 184 35.24 8.46 30.46
C ILE A 184 34.16 7.37 30.46
N TYR A 185 33.12 7.49 29.63
CA TYR A 185 31.96 6.58 29.63
C TYR A 185 31.92 5.57 28.47
N GLY A 186 33.00 5.46 27.70
CA GLY A 186 33.14 4.45 26.64
C GLY A 186 32.29 4.72 25.40
N ARG A 187 32.91 4.69 24.22
CA ARG A 187 32.17 4.53 22.96
C ARG A 187 31.72 3.08 22.84
N PRO A 188 30.45 2.77 22.54
CA PRO A 188 30.13 1.48 21.95
C PRO A 188 30.68 1.48 20.52
N SER A 189 31.63 0.58 20.26
CA SER A 189 32.04 0.12 18.93
C SER A 189 30.89 -0.61 18.24
#